data_AF-A0A3N2GML4-F1
#
_entry.id   AF-A0A3N2GML4-F1
#
_cell.length_a   1.000
_cell.length_b   1.000
_cell.length_c   1.000
_cell.angle_alpha   90.00
_cell.angle_beta   90.00
_cell.angle_gamma   90.00
#
_symmetry.space_group_name_H-M   'P 1'
#
loop_
_entity.id
_entity.type
_entity.pdbx_description
1 polymer ?
#
loop_
_entity_poly.entity_id
_entity_poly.type
_entity_poly.pdbx_seq_one_letter_code
_entity_poly.pdbx_strand_id
1 'polypeptide(L)' 'MLSTETATETDPLPTAPCSVVWSQGRPYVLEPGAGTLRWVGTDHLGRPLTLTGDELRRRGWTHRRAG' A
#
# COMPACT_ATOMS: atom_id res chain seq x y z
N MET A 1 21.22 7.49 -17.27
CA MET A 1 19.84 7.95 -17.52
C MET A 1 19.11 7.95 -16.19
N LEU A 2 18.68 9.12 -15.74
CA LEU A 2 17.92 9.31 -14.50
C LEU A 2 16.44 9.14 -14.84
N SER A 3 15.88 7.95 -14.65
CA SER A 3 14.43 7.74 -14.82
C SER A 3 13.72 8.27 -13.58
N THR A 4 13.37 9.55 -13.62
CA THR A 4 12.39 10.15 -12.72
C THR A 4 11.01 9.83 -13.29
N GLU A 5 10.47 8.65 -12.95
CA GLU A 5 9.04 8.40 -13.12
C GLU A 5 8.30 9.10 -11.99
N THR A 6 7.98 10.37 -12.21
CA THR A 6 6.88 11.05 -11.52
C THR A 6 5.59 10.31 -11.86
N ALA A 7 5.13 9.46 -10.94
CA ALA A 7 3.84 8.80 -11.02
C ALA A 7 2.72 9.86 -11.06
N THR A 8 2.05 10.00 -12.20
CA THR A 8 0.84 10.82 -12.30
C THR A 8 -0.19 10.13 -13.18
N GLU A 9 -0.43 8.86 -12.87
CA GLU A 9 -1.68 8.15 -13.12
C GLU A 9 -1.76 7.17 -11.93
N THR A 10 -2.73 7.35 -11.03
CA THR A 10 -2.83 6.50 -9.83
C THR A 10 -3.26 5.12 -10.31
N ASP A 11 -2.28 4.25 -10.57
CA ASP A 11 -2.48 2.82 -10.78
C ASP A 11 -3.53 2.35 -9.76
N PRO A 12 -4.61 1.63 -10.16
CA PRO A 12 -5.59 1.18 -9.19
C PRO A 12 -4.95 0.29 -8.13
N LEU A 13 -5.35 0.49 -6.87
CA LEU A 13 -4.97 -0.43 -5.81
C LEU A 13 -5.39 -1.86 -6.18
N PRO A 14 -4.54 -2.87 -5.95
CA PRO A 14 -4.91 -4.25 -6.12
C PRO A 14 -6.15 -4.60 -5.31
N THR A 15 -7.03 -5.43 -5.86
CA THR A 15 -8.28 -5.88 -5.20
C THR A 15 -8.28 -7.37 -4.89
N ALA A 16 -7.31 -8.13 -5.42
CA ALA A 16 -7.18 -9.56 -5.14
C ALA A 16 -6.80 -9.77 -3.65
N PRO A 17 -7.46 -10.69 -2.93
CA PRO A 17 -7.12 -10.99 -1.54
C PRO A 17 -5.63 -11.32 -1.38
N CYS A 18 -5.05 -10.94 -0.25
CA CYS A 18 -3.64 -11.13 0.06
C CYS A 18 -2.65 -10.40 -0.87
N SER A 19 -3.12 -9.45 -1.70
CA SER A 19 -2.24 -8.57 -2.47
C SER A 19 -1.33 -7.78 -1.53
N VAL A 20 -0.09 -7.53 -1.96
CA VAL A 20 0.88 -6.76 -1.19
C VAL A 20 1.29 -5.51 -1.94
N VAL A 21 1.32 -4.40 -1.22
CA VAL A 21 1.84 -3.10 -1.68
C VAL A 21 2.82 -2.56 -0.65
N TRP A 22 3.65 -1.62 -1.08
CA TRP A 22 4.62 -0.96 -0.24
C TRP A 22 4.27 0.52 -0.10
N SER A 23 4.22 1.02 1.12
CA SER A 23 4.03 2.45 1.41
C SER A 23 5.03 2.87 2.47
N GLN A 24 5.76 3.95 2.21
CA GLN A 24 6.78 4.48 3.13
C GLN A 24 7.80 3.41 3.58
N GLY A 25 8.20 2.54 2.64
CA GLY A 25 9.17 1.46 2.90
C GLY A 25 8.62 0.25 3.66
N ARG A 26 7.29 0.16 3.88
CA ARG A 26 6.66 -0.93 4.66
C ARG A 26 5.62 -1.68 3.85
N PRO A 27 5.50 -3.01 4.05
CA PRO A 27 4.51 -3.80 3.38
C PRO A 27 3.13 -3.62 4.01
N TYR A 28 2.11 -3.58 3.17
CA TYR A 28 0.70 -3.65 3.54
C TYR A 28 0.03 -4.75 2.73
N VAL A 29 -0.71 -5.62 3.40
CA VAL A 29 -1.43 -6.75 2.81
C VAL A 29 -2.91 -6.42 2.74
N LEU A 30 -3.54 -6.69 1.60
CA LEU A 30 -4.98 -6.59 1.46
C LEU A 30 -5.65 -7.78 2.15
N GLU A 31 -6.33 -7.51 3.25
CA GLU A 31 -7.13 -8.50 3.95
C GLU A 31 -8.63 -8.28 3.71
N PRO A 32 -9.40 -9.35 3.44
CA PRO A 32 -10.84 -9.28 3.52
C PRO A 32 -11.28 -9.09 4.97
N GLY A 33 -12.07 -8.04 5.23
CA GLY A 33 -12.71 -7.78 6.52
C GLY A 33 -14.22 -8.04 6.50
N ALA A 34 -14.86 -7.83 7.65
CA ALA A 34 -16.32 -7.91 7.80
C ALA A 34 -17.00 -6.79 7.01
N GLY A 35 -17.17 -7.00 5.70
CA GLY A 35 -17.85 -6.08 4.78
C GLY A 35 -16.97 -5.03 4.11
N THR A 36 -15.67 -4.96 4.38
CA THR A 36 -14.76 -4.00 3.71
C THR A 36 -13.33 -4.56 3.60
N LEU A 37 -12.67 -4.24 2.48
CA LEU A 37 -11.25 -4.53 2.26
C LEU A 37 -10.37 -3.57 3.06
N ARG A 38 -9.38 -4.11 3.78
CA ARG A 38 -8.45 -3.32 4.60
C ARG A 38 -7.01 -3.63 4.23
N TRP A 39 -6.14 -2.63 4.33
CA TRP A 39 -4.70 -2.79 4.15
C TRP A 39 -4.02 -2.90 5.51
N VAL A 40 -3.49 -4.08 5.83
CA VAL A 40 -2.90 -4.40 7.14
C VAL A 40 -1.38 -4.44 7.03
N GLY A 41 -0.70 -3.72 7.90
CA GLY A 41 0.77 -3.67 7.96
C GLY A 41 1.24 -3.19 9.32
N THR A 42 2.39 -2.53 9.35
CA THR A 42 2.95 -1.94 10.57
C THR A 42 3.34 -0.48 10.38
N ASP A 43 3.39 0.26 11.50
CA ASP A 43 3.97 1.60 11.54
C ASP A 43 5.51 1.55 11.65
N HIS A 44 6.13 2.70 11.90
CA HIS A 44 7.59 2.80 11.99
C HIS A 44 8.19 2.11 13.22
N LEU A 45 7.40 1.90 14.26
CA LEU A 45 7.77 1.23 15.50
C LEU A 45 7.44 -0.27 15.48
N GLY A 46 6.90 -0.77 14.37
CA GLY A 46 6.48 -2.17 14.24
C GLY A 46 5.11 -2.48 14.84
N ARG A 47 4.34 -1.45 15.22
CA ARG A 47 2.99 -1.64 15.77
C ARG A 47 2.00 -1.95 14.64
N PRO A 48 0.99 -2.81 14.87
CA PRO A 48 -0.04 -3.08 13.87
C PRO A 48 -0.73 -1.79 13.41
N LEU A 49 -0.95 -1.67 12.10
CA LEU A 49 -1.63 -0.54 11.47
C LEU A 49 -2.58 -1.04 10.39
N THR A 50 -3.81 -0.53 10.40
CA THR A 50 -4.83 -0.79 9.36
C THR A 50 -5.13 0.51 8.62
N LEU A 51 -5.17 0.43 7.29
CA LEU A 51 -5.48 1.55 6.42
C LEU A 51 -6.65 1.20 5.50
N THR A 52 -7.43 2.21 5.16
CA THR A 52 -8.34 2.22 4.02
C THR A 52 -7.56 2.39 2.71
N GLY A 53 -8.21 2.08 1.58
CA GLY A 53 -7.62 2.34 0.27
C GLY A 53 -7.30 3.82 0.03
N ASP A 54 -8.12 4.73 0.57
CA ASP A 54 -7.92 6.18 0.39
C ASP A 54 -6.76 6.71 1.23
N GLU A 55 -6.57 6.21 2.44
CA GLU A 55 -5.37 6.51 3.23
C GLU A 55 -4.10 6.03 2.53
N LEU A 56 -4.13 4.83 1.97
CA LEU A 56 -2.99 4.28 1.26
C LEU A 56 -2.67 5.08 -0.02
N ARG A 57 -3.69 5.50 -0.78
CA ARG A 57 -3.53 6.43 -1.93
C ARG A 57 -2.90 7.75 -1.51
N ARG A 58 -3.37 8.35 -0.41
CA ARG A 58 -2.81 9.61 0.12
C ARG A 58 -1.35 9.47 0.55
N ARG A 59 -0.96 8.31 1.09
CA ARG A 59 0.42 8.05 1.53
C ARG A 59 1.37 7.74 0.37
N GLY A 60 0.83 7.40 -0.80
CA GLY A 60 1.59 6.87 -1.92
C GLY A 60 1.98 5.41 -1.68
N TRP A 61 1.95 4.61 -2.73
CA TRP A 61 2.29 3.20 -2.65
C TRP A 61 2.91 2.68 -3.95
N THR A 62 3.57 1.52 -3.87
CA THR A 62 4.20 0.84 -5.00
C THR A 62 3.97 -0.67 -4.93
N HIS A 63 3.99 -1.35 -6.08
CA HIS A 63 3.96 -2.81 -6.13
C HIS A 63 5.24 -3.48 -5.63
N ARG A 64 6.35 -2.75 -5.66
CA ARG A 64 7.68 -3.25 -5.30
C ARG A 64 8.24 -2.46 -4.13
N ARG A 65 9.02 -3.14 -3.29
CA ARG A 65 9.85 -2.48 -2.29
C ARG A 65 10.85 -1.57 -3.01
N ALA A 66 11.06 -0.35 -2.51
CA ALA A 66 12.19 0.45 -2.94
C ALA A 66 13.50 -0.26 -2.53
N GLY A 67 14.40 -0.47 -3.49
CA GLY A 67 15.71 -1.08 -3.28
C GLY A 67 16.66 -0.18 -2.48
#